data_AF-A0A955QMY2-F1
#
_entry.id   AF-A0A955QMY2-F1
#
_cell.length_a   1.000
_cell.length_b   1.000
_cell.length_c   1.000
_cell.angle_alpha   90.00
_cell.angle_beta   90.00
_cell.angle_gamma   90.00
#
_symmetry.space_group_name_H-M   'P 1'
#
loop_
_entity.id
_entity.type
_entity.pdbx_description
1 polymer ?
#
loop_
_entity_poly.entity_id
_entity_poly.type
_entity_poly.pdbx_seq_one_letter_code
_entity_poly.pdbx_strand_id
1 'polypeptide(L)'
;EGQWFQQVRTICHDLEQRTGVEMLVVTVKDVGGFAHAKEYASRLYEAWRIGSAQQERGILLLASVAERQAVVVVGKNLITTIPPQKLDELSMT
;
A
#
# COMPACT_ATOMS: atom_id res chain seq x y z
N GLU A 1 8.61 17.57 -10.43
CA GLU A 1 7.54 16.59 -10.16
C GLU A 1 6.17 17.23 -10.39
N GLY A 2 5.18 16.45 -10.83
CA GLY A 2 3.83 16.96 -11.11
C GLY A 2 3.04 17.27 -9.83
N GLN A 3 2.00 18.11 -9.96
CA GLN A 3 1.10 18.50 -8.86
C GLN A 3 0.50 17.29 -8.12
N TRP A 4 0.30 16.17 -8.81
CA TRP A 4 -0.24 14.92 -8.27
C TRP A 4 0.62 14.32 -7.15
N PHE A 5 1.95 14.47 -7.20
CA PHE A 5 2.84 13.88 -6.19
C PHE A 5 2.66 14.56 -4.84
N GLN A 6 2.50 15.89 -4.83
CA GLN A 6 2.19 16.64 -3.62
C GLN A 6 0.80 16.27 -3.08
N GLN A 7 -0.20 16.10 -3.94
CA GLN A 7 -1.54 15.67 -3.54
C GLN A 7 -1.51 14.29 -2.87
N VAL A 8 -0.81 13.31 -3.45
CA VAL A 8 -0.65 11.97 -2.84
C VAL A 8 0.02 12.08 -1.48
N ARG A 9 1.10 12.86 -1.36
CA ARG A 9 1.79 13.07 -0.07
C ARG A 9 0.89 13.71 0.98
N THR A 10 0.11 14.72 0.61
CA THR A 10 -0.85 15.35 1.53
C THR A 10 -1.88 14.34 2.01
N ILE A 11 -2.46 13.54 1.12
CA ILE A 11 -3.45 12.52 1.49
C ILE A 11 -2.84 11.47 2.44
N CYS A 12 -1.65 10.96 2.14
CA CYS A 12 -0.97 9.99 3.01
C CYS A 12 -0.66 10.57 4.39
N HIS A 13 -0.19 11.83 4.43
CA HIS A 13 0.10 12.51 5.68
C HIS A 13 -1.16 12.76 6.51
N ASP A 14 -2.23 13.25 5.89
CA ASP A 14 -3.51 13.50 6.58
C ASP A 14 -4.12 12.20 7.13
N LEU A 15 -4.01 11.10 6.39
CA LEU A 15 -4.44 9.78 6.86
C LEU A 15 -3.68 9.38 8.12
N GLU A 16 -2.35 9.49 8.10
CA GLU A 16 -1.49 9.16 9.23
C GLU A 16 -1.83 10.02 10.46
N GLN A 17 -1.88 11.35 10.30
CA GLN A 17 -2.16 12.28 11.41
C GLN A 17 -3.53 12.03 12.06
N ARG A 18 -4.54 11.67 11.27
CA ARG A 18 -5.92 11.53 11.75
C ARG A 18 -6.22 10.15 12.30
N THR A 19 -5.52 9.11 11.85
CA THR A 19 -5.92 7.72 12.11
C THR A 19 -4.81 6.83 12.66
N GLY A 20 -3.56 7.33 12.66
CA GLY A 20 -2.39 6.52 12.97
C GLY A 20 -2.26 5.34 12.00
N VAL A 21 -2.58 5.56 10.72
CA VAL A 21 -2.39 4.56 9.66
C VAL A 21 -1.34 5.08 8.70
N GLU A 22 -0.26 4.33 8.57
CA GLU A 22 0.82 4.63 7.62
C GLU A 22 0.42 4.12 6.23
N MET A 23 0.53 4.98 5.20
CA MET A 23 0.30 4.59 3.82
C MET A 23 1.48 4.96 2.94
N LEU A 24 1.99 3.99 2.19
CA LEU A 24 3.00 4.20 1.16
C LEU A 24 2.43 3.92 -0.23
N VAL A 25 2.77 4.79 -1.18
CA VAL A 25 2.52 4.59 -2.61
C VAL A 25 3.88 4.39 -3.29
N VAL A 26 4.07 3.23 -3.91
CA VAL A 26 5.32 2.84 -4.54
C VAL A 26 5.07 2.53 -6.00
N THR A 27 5.85 3.13 -6.89
CA THR A 27 5.84 2.82 -8.31
C THR A 27 7.15 2.16 -8.70
N VAL A 28 7.08 0.98 -9.30
CA VAL A 28 8.23 0.25 -9.82
C VAL A 28 8.08 0.01 -11.31
N LYS A 29 9.20 -0.15 -12.01
CA LYS A 29 9.18 -0.41 -13.45
C LYS A 29 8.62 -1.79 -13.75
N ASP A 30 9.07 -2.80 -13.00
CA ASP A 30 8.68 -4.21 -13.08
C ASP A 30 8.88 -4.87 -11.71
N VAL A 31 8.39 -6.10 -11.57
CA VAL A 31 8.57 -6.89 -10.33
C VAL A 31 9.76 -7.86 -10.41
N GLY A 32 10.66 -7.68 -11.38
CA GLY A 32 11.88 -8.46 -11.52
C GLY A 32 11.64 -9.97 -11.56
N GLY A 33 12.37 -10.72 -10.72
CA GLY A 33 12.32 -12.19 -10.68
C GLY A 33 11.13 -12.79 -9.93
N PHE A 34 10.18 -11.97 -9.47
CA PHE A 34 8.99 -12.47 -8.78
C PHE A 34 7.94 -12.95 -9.79
N ALA A 35 7.20 -14.00 -9.43
CA ALA A 35 6.17 -14.55 -10.31
C ALA A 35 5.00 -13.58 -10.52
N HIS A 36 4.65 -12.80 -9.48
CA HIS A 36 3.52 -11.88 -9.49
C HIS A 36 3.77 -10.62 -8.65
N ALA A 37 3.16 -9.49 -9.04
CA ALA A 37 3.30 -8.23 -8.31
C ALA A 37 2.82 -8.30 -6.86
N LYS A 38 1.86 -9.19 -6.56
CA LYS A 38 1.37 -9.43 -5.20
C LYS A 38 2.45 -9.99 -4.27
N GLU A 39 3.27 -10.91 -4.77
CA GLU A 39 4.36 -11.48 -3.98
C GLU A 39 5.42 -10.42 -3.70
N TYR A 40 5.80 -9.65 -4.71
CA TYR A 40 6.73 -8.53 -4.57
C TYR A 40 6.21 -7.52 -3.53
N ALA A 41 4.95 -7.10 -3.62
CA ALA A 41 4.34 -6.13 -2.70
C ALA A 41 4.36 -6.62 -1.25
N SER A 42 3.99 -7.89 -1.00
CA SER A 42 4.04 -8.47 0.35
C SER A 42 5.46 -8.50 0.92
N ARG A 43 6.45 -8.90 0.12
CA ARG A 43 7.86 -8.91 0.53
C ARG A 43 8.38 -7.51 0.81
N LEU A 44 8.00 -6.54 -0.01
CA LEU A 44 8.37 -5.13 0.17
C LEU A 44 7.78 -4.57 1.46
N TYR A 45 6.49 -4.84 1.71
CA TYR A 45 5.79 -4.42 2.93
C TYR A 45 6.52 -4.91 4.19
N GLU A 46 6.89 -6.19 4.21
CA GLU A 46 7.63 -6.81 5.31
C GLU A 46 9.04 -6.23 5.45
N ALA A 47 9.78 -6.13 4.34
CA ALA A 47 11.16 -5.65 4.33
C ALA A 47 11.29 -4.20 4.81
N TRP A 48 10.33 -3.34 4.43
CA TRP A 48 10.29 -1.94 4.86
C TRP A 48 9.58 -1.74 6.19
N ARG A 49 9.02 -2.82 6.77
CA ARG A 49 8.32 -2.83 8.06
C ARG A 49 7.19 -1.78 8.12
N ILE A 50 6.43 -1.68 7.04
CA ILE A 50 5.36 -0.69 6.88
C ILE A 50 4.32 -0.83 8.00
N GLY A 51 3.98 0.28 8.67
CA GLY A 51 3.04 0.34 9.78
C GLY A 51 3.56 -0.22 11.12
N SER A 52 4.83 -0.66 11.20
CA SER A 52 5.38 -1.28 12.42
C SER A 52 5.54 -0.31 13.60
N ALA A 53 5.71 0.99 13.35
CA ALA A 53 5.81 2.00 14.40
C ALA A 53 4.50 2.17 15.21
N GLN A 54 3.36 1.77 14.63
CA GLN A 54 2.02 1.98 15.17
C GLN A 54 1.19 0.68 15.21
N GLN A 55 1.82 -0.45 15.57
CA GLN A 55 1.14 -1.76 15.75
C GLN A 55 0.60 -2.39 14.45
N GLU A 56 1.40 -2.45 13.38
CA GLU A 56 1.03 -3.09 12.10
C GLU A 56 -0.15 -2.42 11.38
N ARG A 57 -0.32 -1.11 11.57
CA ARG A 57 -1.35 -0.30 10.91
C ARG A 57 -0.82 0.34 9.64
N GLY A 58 -0.41 -0.49 8.68
CA GLY A 58 0.19 -0.05 7.42
C GLY A 58 -0.64 -0.42 6.19
N ILE A 59 -0.55 0.40 5.14
CA ILE A 59 -1.09 0.16 3.81
C ILE A 59 0.02 0.42 2.79
N LEU A 60 0.20 -0.50 1.84
CA LEU A 60 1.05 -0.31 0.67
C LEU A 60 0.20 -0.38 -0.60
N LEU A 61 0.28 0.65 -1.43
CA LEU A 61 -0.17 0.62 -2.82
C LEU A 61 1.07 0.51 -3.72
N LEU A 62 1.25 -0.66 -4.36
CA LEU A 62 2.29 -0.88 -5.35
C LEU A 62 1.69 -0.74 -6.76
N ALA A 63 2.30 0.08 -7.61
CA ALA A 63 2.01 0.13 -9.03
C ALA A 63 3.22 -0.40 -9.82
N SER A 64 3.02 -1.48 -10.57
CA SER A 64 4.05 -2.05 -11.44
C SER A 64 3.72 -1.81 -12.91
N VAL A 65 4.58 -1.07 -13.60
CA VAL A 65 4.30 -0.54 -14.94
C VAL A 65 4.32 -1.64 -16.01
N ALA A 66 5.32 -2.53 -15.97
CA ALA A 66 5.48 -3.59 -16.97
C ALA A 66 4.35 -4.63 -16.90
N GLU A 67 3.96 -5.02 -15.68
CA GLU A 67 2.88 -5.97 -15.44
C GLU A 67 1.50 -5.34 -15.61
N ARG A 68 1.42 -3.98 -15.64
CA ARG A 68 0.18 -3.20 -15.68
C ARG A 68 -0.75 -3.57 -14.52
N GLN A 69 -0.16 -3.76 -13.35
CA GLN A 69 -0.86 -4.18 -12.14
C GLN A 69 -0.69 -3.14 -11.04
N ALA A 70 -1.77 -2.91 -10.30
CA ALA A 70 -1.71 -2.31 -8.98
C ALA A 70 -1.96 -3.40 -7.94
N VAL A 71 -1.35 -3.27 -6.77
CA VAL A 71 -1.58 -4.19 -5.65
C VAL A 71 -1.70 -3.38 -4.39
N VAL A 72 -2.75 -3.65 -3.61
CA VAL A 72 -2.90 -3.13 -2.26
C VAL A 72 -2.55 -4.22 -1.25
N VAL A 73 -1.63 -3.92 -0.34
CA VAL A 73 -1.33 -4.75 0.84
C VAL A 73 -1.81 -3.99 2.07
N VAL A 74 -2.65 -4.65 2.86
CA VAL A 74 -3.21 -4.08 4.10
C VAL A 74 -2.69 -4.87 5.29
N GLY A 75 -2.15 -4.17 6.29
CA GLY A 75 -1.69 -4.76 7.55
C GLY A 75 -2.82 -5.49 8.29
N LYS A 76 -2.47 -6.58 8.98
CA LYS A 76 -3.44 -7.48 9.63
C LYS A 76 -4.37 -6.76 10.61
N ASN A 77 -3.84 -5.81 11.37
CA ASN A 77 -4.62 -5.08 12.37
C ASN A 77 -5.58 -4.04 11.76
N LEU A 78 -5.48 -3.75 10.47
CA LEU A 78 -6.44 -2.92 9.75
C LEU A 78 -7.56 -3.73 9.11
N ILE A 79 -7.31 -5.00 8.76
CA ILE A 79 -8.34 -5.89 8.18
C ILE A 79 -9.56 -6.01 9.11
N THR A 80 -9.35 -6.02 10.43
CA THR A 80 -10.45 -6.07 11.41
C THR A 80 -11.20 -4.75 11.58
N THR A 81 -10.60 -3.64 11.14
CA THR A 81 -11.19 -2.29 11.25
C THR A 81 -11.98 -1.91 9.99
N ILE A 82 -11.63 -2.48 8.84
CA ILE A 82 -12.26 -2.19 7.55
C ILE A 82 -13.42 -3.19 7.32
N PRO A 83 -14.64 -2.73 6.98
CA PRO A 83 -15.73 -3.62 6.61
C PRO A 83 -15.32 -4.54 5.45
N PRO A 84 -15.65 -5.84 5.47
CA PRO A 84 -15.22 -6.79 4.45
C PRO A 84 -15.53 -6.35 3.02
N GLN A 85 -16.71 -5.75 2.80
CA GLN A 85 -17.13 -5.26 1.49
C GLN A 85 -16.16 -4.21 0.92
N LYS A 86 -15.64 -3.32 1.77
CA LYS A 86 -14.65 -2.31 1.37
C LYS A 86 -13.27 -2.91 1.14
N LEU A 87 -12.94 -3.99 1.85
CA LEU A 87 -11.68 -4.68 1.67
C LEU A 87 -11.63 -5.42 0.32
N ASP A 88 -12.76 -5.99 -0.09
CA ASP A 88 -12.91 -6.63 -1.40
C ASP A 88 -12.75 -5.59 -2.53
N GLU A 89 -13.41 -4.43 -2.42
CA GLU A 89 -13.24 -3.32 -3.38
C GLU A 89 -11.77 -2.91 -3.57
N LEU A 90 -10.98 -2.87 -2.47
CA LEU A 90 -9.55 -2.54 -2.53
C LEU A 90 -8.72 -3.66 -3.17
N SER A 91 -9.12 -4.91 -2.99
CA SER A 91 -8.40 -6.10 -3.45
C SER A 91 -8.68 -6.46 -4.92
N MET A 92 -9.67 -5.82 -5.54
CA MET A 92 -10.04 -5.99 -6.95
C MET A 92 -9.23 -5.10 -7.92
N THR A 93 -8.29 -4.30 -7.39
CA THR A 93 -7.37 -3.46 -8.18
C THR A 93 -6.11 -4.23 -8.54
#